data_AF-X6LCK3-F1
#
_entry.id   AF-X6LCK3-F1
#
_cell.length_a   1.000
_cell.length_b   1.000
_cell.length_c   1.000
_cell.angle_alpha   90.00
_cell.angle_beta   90.00
_cell.angle_gamma   90.00
#
_symmetry.space_group_name_H-M   'P 1'
#
loop_
_entity.id
_entity.type
_entity.pdbx_description
1 polymer ?
#
loop_
_entity_poly.entity_id
_entity_poly.type
_entity_poly.pdbx_seq_one_letter_code
_entity_poly.pdbx_strand_id
1 'polypeptide(L)'
;MWNHQIDANLIYIAIRCCKKNVNLTMQLLTVFEQWKFLNNNKQKYKARMNEFLERRCCNHNINLFCIFICEAKILKGNTAIEIATSETIKHKNSSKFTKQKPFVIQKFLFSLINKNGFNLNKNSKQK
;
A
#
# COMPACT_ATOMS: atom_id res chain seq x y z
N MET A 1 9.17 17.35 -15.38
CA MET A 1 9.60 17.58 -13.98
C MET A 1 8.76 16.71 -13.05
N TRP A 2 9.26 15.55 -12.64
CA TRP A 2 8.57 14.66 -11.69
C TRP A 2 8.95 15.05 -10.27
N ASN A 3 8.18 15.93 -9.63
CA ASN A 3 8.35 16.30 -8.22
C ASN A 3 7.62 15.30 -7.31
N HIS A 4 7.85 14.00 -7.52
CA HIS A 4 7.22 12.95 -6.74
C HIS A 4 8.08 12.63 -5.52
N GLN A 5 8.04 13.50 -4.52
CA GLN A 5 8.48 13.13 -3.20
C GLN A 5 7.58 11.98 -2.74
N ILE A 6 8.17 10.79 -2.54
CA ILE A 6 7.43 9.66 -1.99
C ILE A 6 6.86 10.11 -0.65
N ASP A 7 5.56 9.93 -0.47
CA ASP A 7 4.86 10.34 0.74
C ASP A 7 5.49 9.65 1.96
N ALA A 8 6.08 10.44 2.86
CA ALA A 8 6.73 9.92 4.06
C ALA A 8 5.76 9.11 4.93
N ASN A 9 4.46 9.44 4.92
CA ASN A 9 3.44 8.67 5.62
C ASN A 9 3.21 7.31 4.97
N LEU A 10 3.26 7.23 3.64
CA LEU A 10 3.17 5.96 2.91
C LEU A 10 4.35 5.04 3.26
N ILE A 11 5.58 5.59 3.27
CA ILE A 11 6.77 4.84 3.68
C ILE A 11 6.61 4.35 5.12
N TYR A 12 6.19 5.23 6.03
CA TYR A 12 5.97 4.89 7.43
C TYR A 12 4.94 3.74 7.60
N ILE A 13 3.81 3.81 6.90
CA ILE A 13 2.78 2.75 6.94
C ILE A 13 3.33 1.44 6.35
N ALA A 14 4.08 1.48 5.24
CA ALA A 14 4.68 0.31 4.63
C ALA A 14 5.74 -0.35 5.54
N ILE A 15 6.57 0.43 6.22
CA ILE A 15 7.52 -0.04 7.24
C ILE A 15 6.77 -0.76 8.37
N ARG A 16 5.67 -0.17 8.86
CA ARG A 16 4.86 -0.79 9.93
C ARG A 16 4.22 -2.10 9.47
N CYS A 17 3.68 -2.13 8.26
CA CYS A 17 3.12 -3.32 7.64
C CYS A 17 4.16 -4.46 7.65
N CYS A 18 5.39 -4.17 7.23
CA CYS A 18 6.48 -5.13 7.16
C CYS A 18 7.26 -5.34 8.48
N LYS A 19 6.74 -4.89 9.63
CA LYS A 19 7.43 -4.96 10.94
C LYS A 19 8.88 -4.44 10.92
N LYS A 20 9.10 -3.30 10.27
CA LYS A 20 10.42 -2.67 10.12
C LYS A 20 11.44 -3.47 9.29
N ASN A 21 11.02 -4.52 8.58
CA ASN A 21 11.89 -5.22 7.63
C ASN A 21 12.02 -4.40 6.34
N VAL A 22 13.18 -3.75 6.16
CA VAL A 22 13.46 -2.85 5.04
C VAL A 22 13.35 -3.55 3.68
N ASN A 23 13.86 -4.78 3.55
CA ASN A 23 13.81 -5.53 2.29
C ASN A 23 12.37 -5.85 1.88
N LEU A 24 11.54 -6.29 2.82
CA LEU A 24 10.12 -6.54 2.58
C LEU A 24 9.37 -5.23 2.29
N THR A 25 9.69 -4.14 2.98
CA THR A 25 9.11 -2.82 2.70
C THR A 25 9.43 -2.36 1.29
N MET A 26 10.68 -2.50 0.85
CA MET A 26 11.11 -2.11 -0.48
C MET A 26 10.39 -2.93 -1.55
N GLN A 27 10.30 -4.25 -1.39
CA GLN A 27 9.53 -5.11 -2.30
C GLN A 27 8.04 -4.73 -2.33
N LEU A 28 7.43 -4.47 -1.18
CA LEU A 28 6.03 -4.08 -1.08
C LEU A 28 5.76 -2.76 -1.81
N LEU A 29 6.63 -1.77 -1.64
CA LEU A 29 6.51 -0.47 -2.32
C LEU A 29 6.74 -0.60 -3.83
N THR A 30 7.73 -1.39 -4.27
CA THR A 30 7.97 -1.66 -5.70
C THR A 30 6.74 -2.30 -6.35
N VAL A 31 6.18 -3.31 -5.70
CA VAL A 31 4.98 -4.00 -6.18
C VAL A 31 3.78 -3.06 -6.20
N PHE A 32 3.60 -2.23 -5.17
CA PHE A 32 2.54 -1.23 -5.12
C PHE A 32 2.65 -0.22 -6.27
N GLU A 33 3.86 0.28 -6.54
CA GLU A 33 4.13 1.19 -7.66
C GLU A 33 3.71 0.57 -8.99
N GLN A 34 4.08 -0.69 -9.23
CA GLN A 34 3.70 -1.39 -10.45
C GLN A 34 2.17 -1.67 -10.49
N TRP A 35 1.56 -2.07 -9.36
CA TRP A 35 0.12 -2.33 -9.26
C TRP A 35 -0.75 -1.12 -9.61
N LYS A 36 -0.31 0.12 -9.33
CA LYS A 36 -1.05 1.35 -9.68
C LYS A 36 -1.35 1.47 -11.17
N PHE A 37 -0.44 0.98 -12.02
CA PHE A 37 -0.53 1.08 -13.47
C PHE A 37 -1.20 -0.14 -14.12
N LEU A 38 -1.33 -1.25 -13.39
CA LEU A 38 -2.05 -2.43 -13.88
C LEU A 38 -3.57 -2.26 -13.77
N ASN A 39 -4.29 -2.94 -14.65
CA ASN A 39 -5.75 -3.17 -14.58
C ASN A 39 -6.59 -1.90 -14.32
N ASN A 40 -6.09 -0.75 -14.75
CA ASN A 40 -6.70 0.56 -14.53
C ASN A 40 -6.98 0.87 -13.05
N ASN A 41 -6.19 0.34 -12.12
CA ASN A 41 -6.42 0.48 -10.67
C ASN A 41 -6.45 1.94 -10.22
N LYS A 42 -5.61 2.81 -10.81
CA LYS A 42 -5.67 4.26 -10.56
C LYS A 42 -7.00 4.89 -11.01
N GLN A 43 -7.60 4.42 -12.10
CA GLN A 43 -8.91 4.90 -12.56
C GLN A 43 -10.05 4.36 -11.69
N LYS A 44 -9.99 3.09 -11.28
CA LYS A 44 -10.93 2.50 -10.31
C LYS A 44 -10.95 3.29 -9.00
N TYR A 45 -9.77 3.71 -8.52
CA TYR A 45 -9.67 4.59 -7.36
C TYR A 45 -10.37 5.94 -7.60
N LYS A 46 -10.13 6.59 -8.75
CA LYS A 46 -10.80 7.86 -9.07
C LYS A 46 -12.32 7.76 -9.02
N ALA A 47 -12.90 6.65 -9.47
CA ALA A 47 -14.34 6.41 -9.41
C ALA A 47 -14.89 6.32 -7.98
N ARG A 48 -14.08 5.88 -7.02
CA ARG A 48 -14.47 5.73 -5.59
C ARG A 48 -13.85 6.81 -4.69
N MET A 49 -13.19 7.80 -5.26
CA MET A 49 -12.42 8.80 -4.51
C MET A 49 -13.28 9.56 -3.50
N ASN A 50 -14.53 9.87 -3.86
CA ASN A 50 -15.45 10.63 -3.02
C ASN A 50 -15.78 9.89 -1.71
N GLU A 51 -15.88 8.56 -1.73
CA GLU A 51 -16.12 7.75 -0.52
C GLU A 51 -15.01 7.94 0.53
N PHE A 52 -13.76 8.14 0.09
CA PHE A 52 -12.64 8.44 0.98
C PHE A 52 -12.68 9.88 1.49
N LEU A 53 -13.05 10.83 0.62
CA LEU A 53 -13.14 12.25 0.99
C LEU A 53 -14.25 12.50 2.02
N GLU A 54 -15.40 11.84 1.90
CA GLU A 54 -16.48 11.90 2.90
C GLU A 54 -16.02 11.43 4.29
N ARG A 55 -15.05 10.51 4.34
CA ARG A 55 -14.42 10.04 5.58
C ARG A 55 -13.16 10.83 5.96
N ARG A 56 -12.97 12.02 5.38
CA ARG A 56 -11.83 12.93 5.62
C ARG A 56 -10.47 12.30 5.31
N CYS A 57 -10.43 11.28 4.46
CA CYS A 57 -9.20 10.64 4.01
C CYS A 57 -8.67 11.38 2.79
N CYS A 58 -8.03 12.54 3.01
CA CYS A 58 -7.57 13.41 1.93
C CYS A 58 -6.26 12.95 1.26
N ASN A 59 -5.56 11.98 1.85
CA ASN A 59 -4.30 11.48 1.30
C ASN A 59 -4.53 10.37 0.26
N HIS A 60 -4.53 10.76 -1.00
CA HIS A 60 -4.79 9.85 -2.13
C HIS A 60 -3.79 8.69 -2.24
N ASN A 61 -2.51 8.89 -1.88
CA ASN A 61 -1.49 7.86 -1.94
C ASN A 61 -1.73 6.79 -0.87
N ILE A 62 -2.06 7.21 0.36
CA ILE A 62 -2.44 6.30 1.45
C ILE A 62 -3.72 5.55 1.09
N ASN A 63 -4.73 6.23 0.52
CA ASN A 63 -5.98 5.60 0.11
C ASN A 63 -5.77 4.48 -0.92
N LEU A 64 -5.00 4.77 -1.98
CA LEU A 64 -4.60 3.79 -2.99
C LEU A 64 -3.85 2.62 -2.38
N PHE A 65 -2.93 2.89 -1.45
CA PHE A 65 -2.19 1.84 -0.76
C PHE A 65 -3.10 0.97 0.11
N CYS A 66 -4.09 1.54 0.80
CA CYS A 66 -5.05 0.78 1.59
C CYS A 66 -5.90 -0.15 0.71
N ILE A 67 -6.32 0.32 -0.48
CA ILE A 67 -7.01 -0.53 -1.46
C ILE A 67 -6.14 -1.71 -1.87
N PHE A 68 -4.88 -1.44 -2.25
CA PHE A 68 -3.93 -2.48 -2.61
C PHE A 68 -3.77 -3.54 -1.51
N ILE A 69 -3.59 -3.12 -0.26
CA ILE A 69 -3.44 -4.03 0.89
C ILE A 69 -4.73 -4.84 1.17
N CYS A 70 -5.91 -4.25 0.95
CA CYS A 70 -7.19 -4.95 1.07
C CYS A 70 -7.42 -5.98 -0.04
N GLU A 71 -7.17 -5.62 -1.29
CA GLU A 71 -7.25 -6.55 -2.43
C GLU A 71 -6.28 -7.71 -2.26
N ALA A 72 -5.11 -7.42 -1.69
CA ALA A 72 -4.11 -8.41 -1.32
C ALA A 72 -4.57 -9.37 -0.21
N LYS A 73 -5.71 -9.11 0.44
CA LYS A 73 -6.22 -9.82 1.62
C LYS A 73 -5.19 -9.90 2.76
N ILE A 74 -4.24 -8.96 2.78
CA ILE A 74 -3.21 -8.84 3.82
C ILE A 74 -3.88 -8.45 5.14
N LEU A 75 -4.87 -7.56 5.08
CA LEU A 75 -5.73 -7.17 6.19
C LEU A 75 -7.10 -7.85 6.05
N LYS A 76 -7.29 -8.99 6.71
CA LYS A 76 -8.58 -9.69 6.74
C LYS A 76 -9.61 -8.91 7.58
N GLY A 77 -10.84 -8.81 7.06
CA GLY A 77 -12.01 -8.33 7.80
C GLY A 77 -12.15 -6.80 7.94
N ASN A 78 -11.31 -6.00 7.26
CA ASN A 78 -11.46 -4.55 7.22
C ASN A 78 -11.56 -4.04 5.78
N THR A 79 -12.35 -2.99 5.56
CA THR A 79 -12.41 -2.29 4.27
C THR A 79 -11.24 -1.32 4.12
N ALA A 80 -10.87 -0.97 2.88
CA ALA A 80 -9.81 -0.02 2.60
C ALA A 80 -10.07 1.36 3.25
N ILE A 81 -11.34 1.76 3.31
CA ILE A 81 -11.78 3.03 3.91
C ILE A 81 -11.59 3.00 5.43
N GLU A 82 -11.91 1.91 6.12
CA GLU A 82 -11.71 1.77 7.56
C GLU A 82 -10.23 1.83 7.95
N ILE A 83 -9.37 1.28 7.10
CA ILE A 83 -7.92 1.30 7.30
C ILE A 83 -7.37 2.71 7.04
N ALA A 84 -7.74 3.34 5.92
CA ALA A 84 -7.33 4.70 5.59
C ALA A 84 -7.78 5.70 6.67
N THR A 85 -9.01 5.56 7.18
CA THR A 85 -9.56 6.39 8.26
C THR A 85 -8.72 6.23 9.54
N SER A 86 -8.37 4.99 9.90
CA SER A 86 -7.57 4.70 11.10
C SER A 86 -6.14 5.26 11.03
N GLU A 87 -5.54 5.35 9.84
CA GLU A 87 -4.19 5.89 9.68
C GLU A 87 -4.19 7.42 9.49
N THR A 88 -5.30 8.01 9.04
CA THR A 88 -5.42 9.48 8.86
C THR A 88 -5.74 10.19 10.17
N ILE A 89 -6.57 9.60 11.03
CA ILE A 89 -6.93 10.19 12.32
C ILE A 89 -5.81 9.89 13.33
N LYS A 90 -4.91 10.85 13.56
CA LYS A 90 -3.75 10.81 14.48
C LYS A 90 -4.02 10.40 15.94
N HIS A 91 -5.28 10.12 16.33
CA HIS A 91 -5.71 9.98 17.73
C HIS A 91 -5.88 8.55 18.26
N LYS A 92 -5.65 7.48 17.49
CA LYS A 92 -5.80 6.10 18.00
C LYS A 92 -4.48 5.33 18.05
N ASN A 93 -4.04 5.06 19.29
CA ASN A 93 -2.87 4.27 19.70
C ASN A 93 -2.91 2.77 19.33
N SER A 94 -3.62 2.37 18.27
CA SER A 94 -3.61 0.98 17.80
C SER A 94 -3.82 0.89 16.28
N SER A 95 -2.78 1.19 15.51
CA SER A 95 -2.80 0.94 14.06
C SER A 95 -3.03 -0.54 13.77
N LYS A 96 -4.01 -0.80 12.89
CA LYS A 96 -4.37 -2.15 12.45
C LYS A 96 -3.19 -2.90 11.78
N PHE A 97 -2.18 -2.17 11.31
CA PHE A 97 -0.97 -2.74 10.70
C PHE A 97 -0.04 -3.45 11.70
N THR A 98 -0.07 -3.06 12.98
CA THR A 98 0.83 -3.64 14.00
C THR A 98 0.53 -5.10 14.37
N LYS A 99 -0.67 -5.59 14.05
CA LYS A 99 -1.12 -6.96 14.39
C LYS A 99 -0.80 -8.02 13.34
N GLN A 100 -0.27 -7.63 12.17
CA GLN A 100 -0.04 -8.55 11.06
C GLN A 100 1.23 -9.40 11.24
N LYS A 101 1.26 -10.62 10.70
CA LYS A 101 2.47 -11.48 10.70
C LYS A 101 3.25 -11.28 9.38
N PRO A 102 4.59 -11.12 9.40
CA PRO A 102 5.39 -10.87 8.19
C PRO A 102 5.24 -11.96 7.13
N PHE A 103 5.01 -13.20 7.56
CA PHE A 103 4.79 -14.36 6.70
C PHE A 103 3.61 -14.20 5.73
N VAL A 104 2.54 -13.49 6.13
CA VAL A 104 1.37 -13.24 5.25
C VAL A 104 1.75 -12.31 4.10
N ILE A 105 2.56 -11.28 4.38
CA ILE A 105 3.04 -10.31 3.40
C ILE A 105 4.00 -11.01 2.42
N GLN A 106 4.91 -11.82 2.94
CA GLN A 106 5.88 -12.54 2.11
C GLN A 106 5.21 -13.55 1.16
N LYS A 107 4.21 -14.30 1.66
CA LYS A 107 3.41 -15.23 0.84
C LYS A 107 2.59 -14.49 -0.22
N PHE A 108 2.03 -13.32 0.13
CA PHE A 108 1.31 -12.48 -0.83
C PHE A 108 2.24 -11.93 -1.91
N LEU A 109 3.36 -11.32 -1.53
CA LEU A 109 4.35 -10.78 -2.47
C LEU A 109 4.79 -11.87 -3.46
N PHE A 110 5.15 -13.05 -2.95
CA PHE A 110 5.52 -14.19 -3.79
C PHE A 110 4.39 -14.60 -4.77
N SER A 111 3.15 -14.70 -4.30
CA SER A 111 2.01 -15.00 -5.18
C SER A 111 1.77 -13.91 -6.23
N LEU A 112 1.97 -12.64 -5.89
CA LEU A 112 1.68 -11.54 -6.79
C LEU A 112 2.76 -11.38 -7.85
N ILE A 113 4.02 -11.57 -7.47
CA ILE A 113 5.19 -11.62 -8.37
C ILE A 113 4.99 -12.71 -9.41
N ASN A 114 4.61 -13.91 -8.98
CA ASN A 114 4.43 -15.05 -9.88
C ASN A 114 3.17 -14.94 -10.76
N LYS A 115 2.08 -14.30 -10.29
CA LYS A 115 0.84 -14.16 -11.08
C LYS A 115 0.88 -13.04 -12.12
N ASN A 116 1.52 -11.92 -11.80
CA ASN A 116 1.45 -10.71 -12.63
C ASN A 116 2.75 -10.40 -13.37
N GLY A 117 3.76 -11.29 -13.30
CA GLY A 117 5.07 -11.10 -13.92
C GLY A 117 5.80 -9.86 -13.41
N PHE A 118 5.55 -9.46 -12.16
CA PHE A 118 6.19 -8.27 -11.58
C PHE A 118 7.71 -8.50 -11.46
N ASN A 119 8.48 -7.66 -12.15
CA ASN A 119 9.93 -7.78 -12.15
C ASN A 119 10.51 -7.00 -10.96
N LEU A 120 11.04 -7.72 -9.97
CA LEU A 120 11.71 -7.14 -8.80
C LEU A 120 13.12 -6.60 -9.11
N ASN A 121 13.69 -6.89 -10.29
CA ASN A 121 15.08 -6.56 -10.65
C ASN A 121 15.27 -5.22 -11.38
N LYS A 122 14.30 -4.30 -11.36
CA LYS A 122 14.50 -2.95 -11.90
C LYS A 122 14.81 -1.97 -10.77
N ASN A 123 16.05 -2.02 -10.26
CA ASN A 123 16.74 -0.89 -9.60
C ASN A 123 18.23 -1.22 -9.39
N SER A 124 18.99 -1.26 -10.48
CA SER A 124 20.46 -1.09 -10.45
C SER A 124 21.04 -0.84 -11.85
N LYS A 125 20.50 0.13 -12.59
CA LYS A 125 21.28 0.82 -13.63
C LYS A 125 20.99 2.31 -13.53
N GLN A 126 21.72 2.95 -12.60
CA GLN A 126 22.06 4.35 -12.73
C GLN A 126 22.86 4.49 -14.03
N LYS A 127 22.48 5.46 -14.86
CA LYS A 127 23.33 6.03 -15.89
C LYS A 127 23.22 7.54 -15.75
#